data_AF-A0A0D3ECI0-F1
#
_entry.id   AF-A0A0D3ECI0-F1
#
_cell.length_a   1.000
_cell.length_b   1.000
_cell.length_c   1.000
_cell.angle_alpha   90.00
_cell.angle_beta   90.00
_cell.angle_gamma   90.00
#
_symmetry.space_group_name_H-M   'P 1'
#
loop_
_entity.id
_entity.type
_entity.pdbx_description
1 polymer ?
#
loop_
_entity_poly.entity_id
_entity_poly.type
_entity_poly.pdbx_seq_one_letter_code
_entity_poly.pdbx_strand_id
1 'polypeptide(L)'
;MKRELGRYKMGLCFSDKLRMNRESPPPDVVRVFVEYTEGGNHMTAEQLRRFLVEVQGETEVLVSDAEKIIERVTNERHHITKFLRHSLNLDDFLSFLFSDDLNHPVVSKVHQDMASPLSHYFIYTSHNSYLTGNQINSECSDVPLIKALKRGVRALELDLWPNSTKDGILVRHGWAWTPPVELIKCLRSIKDYAFSASAYPVILTLEDHLTPDLQAKAAEMMKEIFMDMVYFSESGDLKDFPSPEDLKYKVVISTKLPKGSLKKEKDSESDVSGKTSSEDVSADDEKVEETSEAKNEEEGTSEAKEEKDGGSDKESSKMDLLTYSRMILIPSGNARNGLKEALTFDNGGIRRLSLREQNFKKATEMYGTQVIEFTQKNLLRIYPKATRVTSSNYKPFSGWMYGAQMVAFNMQGYGRALWMMHGMFRSNGGCGYVKKPDFMMNKGPDGEVFDPKAKLPIKTTLRVKVYMGKGWDSGFQRACFNTWSSPNFYTRVGITGVRGDRVMKKTKKEENTWEPFWDEEFEFQLTVPELALLRVEVHDYNMPEKDDFSGQTCLPVAELRQGTRSVPLYDRKGERLVAVTLLMRFQFA
;
A
#
# COMPACT_ATOMS: atom_id res chain seq x y z
N MET A 1 23.69 -44.76 -15.63
CA MET A 1 24.16 -45.51 -14.44
C MET A 1 23.16 -45.27 -13.32
N LYS A 2 22.45 -46.31 -12.90
CA LYS A 2 21.40 -46.27 -11.86
C LYS A 2 21.99 -45.78 -10.53
N ARG A 3 21.26 -44.93 -9.79
CA ARG A 3 21.45 -44.76 -8.34
C ARG A 3 20.13 -45.06 -7.64
N GLU A 4 20.28 -45.76 -6.52
CA GLU A 4 19.39 -46.79 -6.02
C GLU A 4 18.22 -46.27 -5.19
N LEU A 5 17.13 -47.04 -5.24
CA LEU A 5 16.05 -47.04 -4.27
C LEU A 5 16.56 -47.49 -2.89
N GLY A 6 16.44 -46.64 -1.89
CA GLY A 6 16.45 -47.05 -0.49
C GLY A 6 15.09 -47.64 -0.09
N ARG A 7 14.98 -48.97 -0.04
CA ARG A 7 13.91 -49.70 0.66
C ARG A 7 14.16 -49.63 2.17
N TYR A 8 13.17 -49.20 2.95
CA TYR A 8 13.07 -49.55 4.37
C TYR A 8 11.83 -50.41 4.62
N LYS A 9 12.03 -51.46 5.43
CA LYS A 9 11.09 -52.53 5.75
C LYS A 9 9.88 -52.02 6.55
N MET A 10 8.72 -52.52 6.14
CA MET A 10 7.38 -52.38 6.71
C MET A 10 7.28 -52.67 8.21
N GLY A 11 6.51 -51.82 8.89
CA GLY A 11 5.77 -52.13 10.12
C GLY A 11 4.33 -51.59 9.99
N LEU A 12 3.42 -52.48 9.62
CA LEU A 12 1.95 -52.44 9.81
C LEU A 12 1.17 -51.22 9.29
N CYS A 13 0.73 -51.35 8.03
CA CYS A 13 -0.59 -51.01 7.49
C CYS A 13 -1.25 -49.67 7.88
N PHE A 14 -0.90 -48.59 7.18
CA PHE A 14 -1.83 -47.76 6.39
C PHE A 14 -1.00 -47.07 5.31
N SER A 15 -0.94 -47.66 4.12
CA SER A 15 -0.50 -46.91 2.95
C SER A 15 -1.66 -46.00 2.57
N ASP A 16 -1.61 -44.72 2.97
CA ASP A 16 -2.40 -43.71 2.30
C ASP A 16 -2.00 -43.76 0.83
N LYS A 17 -2.85 -44.38 0.02
CA LYS A 17 -2.81 -44.24 -1.41
C LYS A 17 -3.06 -42.76 -1.66
N LEU A 18 -1.98 -41.98 -1.76
CA LEU A 18 -2.00 -40.64 -2.32
C LEU A 18 -2.82 -40.73 -3.60
N ARG A 19 -4.00 -40.14 -3.56
CA ARG A 19 -4.82 -39.95 -4.74
C ARG A 19 -4.16 -38.81 -5.52
N MET A 20 -3.00 -39.10 -6.13
CA MET A 20 -2.42 -38.28 -7.21
C MET A 20 -3.28 -38.49 -8.47
N ASN A 21 -4.60 -38.34 -8.33
CA ASN A 21 -5.44 -38.04 -9.47
C ASN A 21 -5.02 -36.63 -9.85
N ARG A 22 -4.25 -36.47 -10.93
CA ARG A 22 -4.33 -35.23 -11.70
C ARG A 22 -5.80 -35.11 -12.07
N GLU A 23 -6.55 -34.34 -11.31
CA GLU A 23 -7.93 -34.10 -11.66
C GLU A 23 -7.94 -33.45 -13.03
N SER A 24 -8.85 -33.93 -13.87
CA SER A 24 -9.06 -33.37 -15.20
C SER A 24 -9.25 -31.85 -15.09
N PRO A 25 -8.83 -31.06 -16.09
CA PRO A 25 -9.08 -29.62 -16.09
C PRO A 25 -10.56 -29.33 -15.76
N PRO A 26 -10.88 -28.18 -15.13
CA PRO A 26 -12.25 -27.89 -14.75
C PRO A 26 -13.22 -28.09 -15.92
N PRO A 27 -14.41 -28.71 -15.73
CA PRO A 27 -15.32 -29.02 -16.84
C PRO A 27 -15.69 -27.81 -17.69
N ASP A 28 -15.77 -26.62 -17.08
CA ASP A 28 -15.97 -25.35 -17.78
C ASP A 28 -14.81 -25.02 -18.72
N VAL A 29 -13.56 -25.24 -18.28
CA VAL A 29 -12.36 -25.01 -19.09
C VAL A 29 -12.31 -25.99 -20.27
N VAL A 30 -12.65 -27.27 -20.03
CA VAL A 30 -12.72 -28.29 -21.09
C VAL A 30 -13.78 -27.91 -22.12
N ARG A 31 -14.97 -27.52 -21.67
CA ARG A 31 -16.07 -27.13 -22.55
C ARG A 31 -15.69 -25.94 -23.42
N VAL A 32 -15.11 -24.90 -22.83
CA VAL A 32 -14.65 -23.72 -23.58
C VAL A 32 -13.53 -24.08 -24.56
N PHE A 33 -12.59 -24.95 -24.18
CA PHE A 33 -11.57 -25.42 -25.11
C PHE A 33 -12.22 -26.10 -26.33
N VAL A 34 -13.10 -27.09 -26.10
CA VAL A 34 -13.79 -27.84 -27.17
C VAL A 34 -14.65 -26.93 -28.06
N GLU A 35 -15.33 -25.94 -27.47
CA GLU A 35 -16.14 -24.96 -28.20
C GLU A 35 -15.27 -24.13 -29.16
N TYR A 36 -14.17 -23.55 -28.68
CA TYR A 36 -13.32 -22.67 -29.48
C TYR A 36 -12.41 -23.42 -30.46
N THR A 37 -12.14 -24.72 -30.23
CA THR A 37 -11.49 -25.62 -31.19
C THR A 37 -12.46 -26.27 -32.17
N GLU A 38 -13.77 -26.02 -32.05
CA GLU A 38 -14.82 -26.61 -32.90
C GLU A 38 -14.77 -28.15 -32.89
N GLY A 39 -14.52 -28.73 -31.71
CA GLY A 39 -14.37 -30.18 -31.50
C GLY A 39 -12.96 -30.71 -31.79
N GLY A 40 -12.02 -29.86 -32.20
CA GLY A 40 -10.62 -30.22 -32.44
C GLY A 40 -9.80 -30.44 -31.17
N ASN A 41 -8.65 -31.10 -31.31
CA ASN A 41 -7.72 -31.39 -30.21
C ASN A 41 -6.67 -30.29 -29.97
N HIS A 42 -6.62 -29.28 -30.84
CA HIS A 42 -5.64 -28.21 -30.81
C HIS A 42 -6.31 -26.87 -31.12
N MET A 43 -5.88 -25.83 -30.42
CA MET A 43 -6.32 -24.44 -30.55
C MET A 43 -5.30 -23.63 -31.34
N THR A 44 -5.69 -23.09 -32.50
CA THR A 44 -4.84 -22.20 -33.31
C THR A 44 -4.76 -20.80 -32.72
N ALA A 45 -3.88 -19.95 -33.27
CA ALA A 45 -3.76 -18.55 -32.86
C ALA A 45 -5.07 -17.76 -33.06
N GLU A 46 -5.77 -17.98 -34.17
CA GLU A 46 -7.07 -17.34 -34.45
C GLU A 46 -8.13 -17.78 -33.43
N GLN A 47 -8.18 -19.07 -33.12
CA GLN A 47 -9.11 -19.62 -32.14
C GLN A 47 -8.81 -19.09 -30.72
N LEU A 48 -7.54 -19.05 -30.34
CA LEU A 48 -7.10 -18.45 -29.07
C LEU A 48 -7.45 -16.96 -29.02
N ARG A 49 -7.23 -16.21 -30.10
CA ARG A 49 -7.59 -14.80 -30.20
C ARG A 49 -9.10 -14.59 -30.03
N ARG A 50 -9.96 -15.43 -30.61
CA ARG A 50 -11.41 -15.40 -30.36
C ARG A 50 -11.72 -15.63 -28.87
N PHE A 51 -11.12 -16.65 -28.25
CA PHE A 51 -11.29 -16.92 -26.82
C PHE A 51 -10.86 -15.74 -25.93
N LEU A 52 -9.73 -15.09 -26.24
CA LEU A 52 -9.23 -13.93 -25.50
C LEU A 52 -10.23 -12.77 -25.55
N VAL A 53 -10.83 -12.53 -26.71
CA VAL A 53 -11.81 -11.44 -26.86
C VAL A 53 -13.15 -11.79 -26.20
N GLU A 54 -13.72 -12.94 -26.53
CA GLU A 54 -15.10 -13.28 -26.19
C GLU A 54 -15.27 -13.79 -24.75
N VAL A 55 -14.29 -14.54 -24.22
CA VAL A 55 -14.36 -15.15 -22.88
C VAL A 55 -13.54 -14.37 -21.86
N GLN A 56 -12.33 -13.95 -22.24
CA GLN A 56 -11.43 -13.20 -21.34
C GLN A 56 -11.71 -11.70 -21.35
N GLY A 57 -12.53 -11.20 -22.28
CA GLY A 57 -12.86 -9.77 -22.37
C GLY A 57 -11.65 -8.89 -22.72
N GLU A 58 -10.63 -9.44 -23.38
CA GLU A 58 -9.51 -8.65 -23.88
C GLU A 58 -9.94 -7.81 -25.08
N THR A 59 -9.47 -6.56 -25.14
CA THR A 59 -9.74 -5.67 -26.27
C THR A 59 -8.51 -5.57 -27.17
N GLU A 60 -8.73 -5.29 -28.46
CA GLU A 60 -7.66 -4.98 -29.43
C GLU A 60 -6.60 -6.09 -29.62
N VAL A 61 -6.93 -7.35 -29.32
CA VAL A 61 -6.00 -8.48 -29.49
C VAL A 61 -5.82 -8.83 -30.97
N LEU A 62 -4.57 -8.77 -31.45
CA LEU A 62 -4.18 -9.22 -32.78
C LEU A 62 -3.86 -10.72 -32.77
N VAL A 63 -3.96 -11.37 -33.93
CA VAL A 63 -3.57 -12.79 -34.09
C VAL A 63 -2.09 -12.99 -33.73
N SER A 64 -1.22 -12.04 -34.09
CA SER A 64 0.20 -12.06 -33.73
C SER A 64 0.46 -12.05 -32.23
N ASP A 65 -0.44 -11.51 -31.42
CA ASP A 65 -0.30 -11.55 -29.96
C ASP A 65 -0.68 -12.91 -29.41
N ALA A 66 -1.70 -13.56 -29.98
CA ALA A 66 -2.03 -14.95 -29.69
C ALA A 66 -0.90 -15.89 -30.10
N GLU A 67 -0.27 -15.68 -31.27
CA GLU A 67 0.91 -16.45 -31.70
C GLU A 67 2.06 -16.37 -30.68
N LYS A 68 2.37 -15.17 -30.16
CA LYS A 68 3.40 -14.99 -29.11
C LYS A 68 3.04 -15.73 -27.82
N ILE A 69 1.76 -15.76 -27.44
CA ILE A 69 1.30 -16.53 -26.28
C ILE A 69 1.55 -18.02 -26.51
N ILE A 70 1.17 -18.53 -27.69
CA ILE A 70 1.38 -19.94 -28.05
C ILE A 70 2.86 -20.27 -28.02
N GLU A 71 3.70 -19.46 -28.66
CA GLU A 71 5.15 -19.63 -28.70
C GLU A 71 5.76 -19.66 -27.29
N ARG A 72 5.34 -18.75 -26.40
CA ARG A 72 5.86 -18.71 -25.04
C ARG A 72 5.48 -19.96 -24.25
N VAL A 73 4.22 -20.39 -24.33
CA VAL A 73 3.73 -21.60 -23.64
C VAL A 73 4.43 -22.85 -24.18
N THR A 74 4.62 -22.96 -25.50
CA THR A 74 5.29 -24.12 -26.09
C THR A 74 6.78 -24.13 -25.78
N ASN A 75 7.45 -22.98 -25.76
CA ASN A 75 8.86 -22.85 -25.35
C ASN A 75 9.10 -23.27 -23.89
N GLU A 76 8.17 -22.91 -22.99
CA GLU A 76 8.25 -23.27 -21.56
C GLU A 76 8.01 -24.76 -21.31
N ARG A 77 7.22 -25.45 -22.16
CA ARG A 77 6.79 -26.84 -21.94
C ARG A 77 7.45 -27.88 -22.84
N HIS A 78 7.85 -27.52 -24.05
CA HIS A 78 8.25 -28.46 -25.10
C HIS A 78 9.64 -28.16 -25.66
N HIS A 79 10.69 -28.55 -24.93
CA HIS A 79 12.08 -28.27 -25.32
C HIS A 79 12.49 -28.82 -26.69
N ILE A 80 11.89 -29.93 -27.15
CA ILE A 80 12.27 -30.63 -28.38
C ILE A 80 11.41 -30.22 -29.58
N THR A 81 10.11 -29.95 -29.38
CA THR A 81 9.15 -29.67 -30.48
C THR A 81 8.69 -28.22 -30.54
N LYS A 82 9.35 -27.30 -29.82
CA LYS A 82 8.99 -25.88 -29.75
C LYS A 82 8.79 -25.19 -31.11
N PHE A 83 9.61 -25.50 -32.11
CA PHE A 83 9.54 -24.88 -33.44
C PHE A 83 8.49 -25.52 -34.38
N LEU A 84 7.87 -26.62 -33.97
CA LEU A 84 6.90 -27.35 -34.78
C LEU A 84 5.46 -27.13 -34.29
N ARG A 85 5.27 -26.57 -33.09
CA ARG A 85 3.95 -26.38 -32.48
C ARG A 85 3.49 -24.93 -32.60
N HIS A 86 2.48 -24.73 -33.44
CA HIS A 86 1.80 -23.43 -33.66
C HIS A 86 0.38 -23.43 -33.09
N SER A 87 0.10 -24.35 -32.14
CA SER A 87 -1.23 -24.55 -31.55
C SER A 87 -1.13 -25.09 -30.13
N LEU A 88 -2.14 -24.84 -29.30
CA LEU A 88 -2.22 -25.36 -27.93
C LEU A 88 -3.13 -26.58 -27.87
N ASN A 89 -2.66 -27.69 -27.30
CA ASN A 89 -3.58 -28.74 -26.85
C ASN A 89 -4.22 -28.33 -25.50
N LEU A 90 -5.12 -29.15 -24.96
CA LEU A 90 -5.84 -28.85 -23.71
C LEU A 90 -4.89 -28.61 -22.51
N ASP A 91 -3.81 -29.38 -22.40
CA ASP A 91 -2.82 -29.23 -21.32
C ASP A 91 -2.02 -27.93 -21.46
N ASP A 92 -1.64 -27.56 -22.69
CA ASP A 92 -0.93 -26.32 -22.99
C ASP A 92 -1.85 -25.11 -22.76
N PHE A 93 -3.14 -25.21 -23.12
CA PHE A 93 -4.15 -24.22 -22.82
C PHE A 93 -4.37 -24.05 -21.30
N LEU A 94 -4.47 -25.13 -20.54
CA LEU A 94 -4.54 -25.06 -19.08
C LEU A 94 -3.29 -24.41 -18.48
N SER A 95 -2.11 -24.72 -19.03
CA SER A 95 -0.85 -24.11 -18.61
C SER A 95 -0.83 -22.60 -18.87
N PHE A 96 -1.35 -22.16 -20.01
CA PHE A 96 -1.55 -20.74 -20.30
C PHE A 96 -2.48 -20.09 -19.25
N LEU A 97 -3.60 -20.74 -18.92
CA LEU A 97 -4.56 -20.17 -17.96
C LEU A 97 -3.97 -19.98 -16.56
N PHE A 98 -3.00 -20.80 -16.17
CA PHE A 98 -2.24 -20.70 -14.92
C PHE A 98 -0.94 -19.89 -15.03
N SER A 99 -0.66 -19.29 -16.18
CA SER A 99 0.53 -18.45 -16.34
C SER A 99 0.28 -17.10 -15.66
N ASP A 100 1.00 -16.83 -14.59
CA ASP A 100 0.90 -15.56 -13.87
C ASP A 100 1.30 -14.35 -14.74
N ASP A 101 2.20 -14.55 -15.69
CA ASP A 101 2.70 -13.48 -16.55
C ASP A 101 1.78 -13.24 -17.77
N LEU A 102 1.22 -14.31 -18.33
CA LEU A 102 0.37 -14.21 -19.53
C LEU A 102 -1.11 -13.99 -19.18
N ASN A 103 -1.57 -14.48 -18.02
CA ASN A 103 -2.96 -14.50 -17.62
C ASN A 103 -3.22 -13.94 -16.21
N HIS A 104 -2.45 -12.91 -15.85
CA HIS A 104 -2.58 -12.16 -14.59
C HIS A 104 -4.02 -11.62 -14.37
N PRO A 105 -4.53 -11.52 -13.13
CA PRO A 105 -5.94 -11.22 -12.90
C PRO A 105 -6.27 -9.72 -12.90
N VAL A 106 -5.25 -8.86 -12.92
CA VAL A 106 -5.42 -7.40 -12.93
C VAL A 106 -4.56 -6.73 -13.99
N VAL A 107 -4.97 -5.53 -14.41
CA VAL A 107 -4.26 -4.72 -15.41
C VAL A 107 -2.83 -4.39 -14.94
N SER A 108 -1.85 -4.73 -15.77
CA SER A 108 -0.42 -4.65 -15.41
C SER A 108 0.26 -3.32 -15.80
N LYS A 109 -0.39 -2.51 -16.65
CA LYS A 109 0.15 -1.23 -17.12
C LYS A 109 -0.59 -0.06 -16.47
N VAL A 110 0.09 1.07 -16.40
CA VAL A 110 -0.53 2.35 -16.03
C VAL A 110 -1.52 2.74 -17.13
N HIS A 111 -2.75 3.05 -16.75
CA HIS A 111 -3.83 3.35 -17.70
C HIS A 111 -4.73 4.50 -17.26
N GLN A 112 -4.72 4.84 -15.97
CA GLN A 112 -5.47 5.97 -15.45
C GLN A 112 -4.84 7.28 -15.92
N ASP A 113 -5.63 8.35 -15.99
CA ASP A 113 -5.11 9.70 -16.21
C ASP A 113 -4.14 10.09 -15.08
N MET A 114 -2.93 10.49 -15.44
CA MET A 114 -1.84 10.87 -14.53
C MET A 114 -1.53 12.38 -14.55
N ALA A 115 -2.32 13.17 -15.28
CA ALA A 115 -2.15 14.63 -15.43
C ALA A 115 -3.05 15.45 -14.50
N SER A 116 -3.84 14.84 -13.62
CA SER A 116 -4.60 15.55 -12.59
C SER A 116 -3.68 15.95 -11.40
N PRO A 117 -4.07 16.92 -10.55
CA PRO A 117 -3.30 17.30 -9.36
C PRO A 117 -3.04 16.13 -8.40
N LEU A 118 -1.92 16.12 -7.66
CA LEU A 118 -1.62 15.07 -6.67
C LEU A 118 -2.75 14.80 -5.66
N SER A 119 -3.56 15.81 -5.30
CA SER A 119 -4.72 15.66 -4.42
C SER A 119 -5.78 14.69 -4.96
N HIS A 120 -5.78 14.41 -6.27
CA HIS A 120 -6.71 13.53 -6.94
C HIS A 120 -6.31 12.04 -6.89
N TYR A 121 -5.19 11.69 -6.25
CA TYR A 121 -4.70 10.31 -6.19
C TYR A 121 -4.58 9.83 -4.76
N PHE A 122 -4.97 8.58 -4.50
CA PHE A 122 -4.47 7.82 -3.37
C PHE A 122 -2.99 7.51 -3.61
N ILE A 123 -2.17 7.69 -2.57
CA ILE A 123 -0.71 7.60 -2.65
C ILE A 123 -0.23 6.49 -1.72
N TYR A 124 0.57 5.58 -2.26
CA TYR A 124 1.10 4.47 -1.50
C TYR A 124 2.09 4.98 -0.44
N THR A 125 1.66 5.02 0.83
CA THR A 125 2.34 5.75 1.91
C THR A 125 2.80 4.84 3.04
N SER A 126 4.07 4.98 3.43
CA SER A 126 4.66 4.34 4.61
C SER A 126 4.75 5.30 5.80
N HIS A 127 4.59 4.73 7.00
CA HIS A 127 4.82 5.40 8.29
C HIS A 127 6.12 4.89 8.90
N ASN A 128 6.91 5.79 9.51
CA ASN A 128 8.23 5.51 10.11
C ASN A 128 9.06 4.54 9.26
N SER A 129 9.26 4.92 8.00
CA SER A 129 9.75 4.04 6.93
C SER A 129 11.16 3.49 7.15
N TYR A 130 11.89 4.04 8.11
CA TYR A 130 13.24 3.65 8.49
C TYR A 130 13.26 2.53 9.55
N LEU A 131 12.14 2.20 10.20
CA LEU A 131 12.10 1.18 11.26
C LEU A 131 12.10 -0.24 10.68
N THR A 132 12.98 -1.09 11.22
CA THR A 132 13.08 -2.51 10.86
C THR A 132 12.02 -3.38 11.55
N GLY A 133 11.42 -2.90 12.64
CA GLY A 133 10.45 -3.66 13.43
C GLY A 133 9.49 -2.80 14.25
N ASN A 134 9.50 -3.01 15.57
CA ASN A 134 8.62 -2.34 16.53
C ASN A 134 9.00 -0.86 16.77
N GLN A 135 8.10 -0.08 17.38
CA GLN A 135 8.28 1.36 17.58
C GLN A 135 9.18 1.73 18.77
N ILE A 136 9.66 0.76 19.56
CA ILE A 136 10.34 1.02 20.85
C ILE A 136 11.85 0.81 20.75
N ASN A 137 12.28 -0.36 20.25
CA ASN A 137 13.68 -0.78 20.32
C ASN A 137 14.22 -1.42 19.03
N SER A 138 13.45 -1.42 17.95
CA SER A 138 13.99 -1.86 16.66
C SER A 138 14.98 -0.84 16.10
N GLU A 139 15.99 -1.31 15.38
CA GLU A 139 16.96 -0.44 14.73
C GLU A 139 16.35 0.35 13.57
N CYS A 140 16.90 1.53 13.32
CA CYS A 140 16.65 2.33 12.13
C CYS A 140 17.63 1.92 11.03
N SER A 141 17.15 1.79 9.80
CA SER A 141 17.95 1.37 8.67
C SER A 141 17.37 1.89 7.36
N ASP A 142 18.19 1.90 6.31
CA ASP A 142 17.79 2.18 4.95
C ASP A 142 17.15 0.96 4.25
N VAL A 143 17.35 -0.25 4.78
CA VAL A 143 16.80 -1.49 4.19
C VAL A 143 15.27 -1.47 4.06
N PRO A 144 14.48 -1.05 5.07
CA PRO A 144 13.03 -0.95 4.93
C PRO A 144 12.59 0.10 3.91
N LEU A 145 13.37 1.18 3.72
CA LEU A 145 13.14 2.18 2.65
C LEU A 145 13.28 1.54 1.27
N ILE A 146 14.37 0.80 1.04
CA ILE A 146 14.61 0.08 -0.22
C ILE A 146 13.47 -0.91 -0.49
N LYS A 147 13.06 -1.67 0.54
CA LYS A 147 11.96 -2.64 0.42
C LYS A 147 10.63 -1.96 0.09
N ALA A 148 10.34 -0.81 0.71
CA ALA A 148 9.15 -0.02 0.42
C ALA A 148 9.14 0.49 -1.04
N LEU A 149 10.25 1.06 -1.51
CA LEU A 149 10.39 1.58 -2.87
C LEU A 149 10.23 0.49 -3.93
N LYS A 150 10.88 -0.67 -3.74
CA LYS A 150 10.74 -1.84 -4.64
C LYS A 150 9.31 -2.40 -4.68
N ARG A 151 8.52 -2.20 -3.63
CA ARG A 151 7.09 -2.57 -3.57
C ARG A 151 6.17 -1.55 -4.22
N GLY A 152 6.68 -0.41 -4.69
CA GLY A 152 5.88 0.65 -5.29
C GLY A 152 5.45 1.77 -4.34
N VAL A 153 5.91 1.79 -3.07
CA VAL A 153 5.61 2.88 -2.13
C VAL A 153 6.16 4.21 -2.67
N ARG A 154 5.33 5.25 -2.65
CA ARG A 154 5.65 6.59 -3.21
C ARG A 154 5.78 7.66 -2.15
N ALA A 155 5.33 7.44 -0.92
CA ALA A 155 5.56 8.36 0.19
C ALA A 155 6.28 7.67 1.36
N LEU A 156 7.46 8.18 1.69
CA LEU A 156 8.32 7.70 2.77
C LEU A 156 8.38 8.75 3.89
N GLU A 157 8.60 8.29 5.11
CA GLU A 157 8.76 9.14 6.29
C GLU A 157 10.17 9.00 6.87
N LEU A 158 10.81 10.13 7.19
CA LEU A 158 12.09 10.23 7.87
C LEU A 158 11.97 11.23 9.03
N ASP A 159 12.33 10.79 10.23
CA ASP A 159 12.32 11.63 11.42
C ASP A 159 13.73 12.13 11.69
N LEU A 160 13.95 13.43 11.44
CA LEU A 160 15.29 14.02 11.43
C LEU A 160 15.62 14.60 12.80
N TRP A 161 16.75 14.15 13.37
CA TRP A 161 17.25 14.60 14.66
C TRP A 161 18.73 14.99 14.58
N PRO A 162 19.17 16.01 15.33
CA PRO A 162 20.59 16.27 15.51
C PRO A 162 21.30 15.07 16.15
N ASN A 163 22.55 14.81 15.75
CA ASN A 163 23.44 13.93 16.50
C ASN A 163 23.85 14.56 17.85
N SER A 164 24.59 13.81 18.69
CA SER A 164 25.01 14.27 20.01
C SER A 164 25.90 15.52 19.97
N THR A 165 26.70 15.68 18.92
CA THR A 165 27.60 16.83 18.68
C THR A 165 26.92 18.01 17.99
N LYS A 166 25.64 17.87 17.59
CA LYS A 166 24.82 18.89 16.89
C LYS A 166 25.39 19.37 15.55
N ASP A 167 26.27 18.61 14.93
CA ASP A 167 26.89 18.90 13.63
C ASP A 167 26.47 17.91 12.53
N GLY A 168 25.73 16.85 12.86
CA GLY A 168 25.27 15.81 11.95
C GLY A 168 23.77 15.50 12.12
N ILE A 169 23.22 14.72 11.18
CA ILE A 169 21.78 14.46 11.09
C ILE A 169 21.51 12.96 11.09
N LEU A 170 20.76 12.52 12.08
CA LEU A 170 20.32 11.16 12.29
C LEU A 170 18.85 11.00 11.95
N VAL A 171 18.48 9.79 11.50
CA VAL A 171 17.10 9.34 11.36
C VAL A 171 16.79 8.38 12.50
N ARG A 172 15.77 8.70 13.30
CA ARG A 172 15.34 7.88 14.44
C ARG A 172 13.91 8.17 14.90
N HIS A 173 13.30 7.21 15.57
CA HIS A 173 12.02 7.44 16.25
C HIS A 173 12.27 8.19 17.55
N GLY A 174 11.79 9.44 17.62
CA GLY A 174 11.95 10.29 18.79
C GLY A 174 11.35 9.66 20.05
N TRP A 175 12.00 9.87 21.21
CA TRP A 175 11.55 9.37 22.51
C TRP A 175 11.48 7.83 22.66
N ALA A 176 12.09 7.10 21.72
CA ALA A 176 12.24 5.65 21.74
C ALA A 176 13.72 5.23 21.79
N TRP A 177 13.98 3.97 22.13
CA TRP A 177 15.33 3.38 22.23
C TRP A 177 15.71 2.69 20.92
N THR A 178 15.53 3.41 19.81
CA THR A 178 15.82 2.90 18.47
C THR A 178 17.24 3.30 18.07
N PRO A 179 18.16 2.36 17.78
CA PRO A 179 19.46 2.69 17.21
C PRO A 179 19.28 3.54 15.94
N PRO A 180 19.89 4.73 15.84
CA PRO A 180 19.69 5.64 14.72
C PRO A 180 20.46 5.21 13.47
N VAL A 181 20.10 5.79 12.32
CA VAL A 181 20.87 5.68 11.06
C VAL A 181 21.20 7.07 10.52
N GLU A 182 22.37 7.24 9.93
CA GLU A 182 22.78 8.51 9.32
C GLU A 182 21.88 8.89 8.14
N LEU A 183 21.45 10.16 8.07
CA LEU A 183 20.58 10.66 6.99
C LEU A 183 21.17 10.39 5.60
N ILE A 184 22.48 10.57 5.44
CA ILE A 184 23.18 10.36 4.16
C ILE A 184 22.97 8.94 3.61
N LYS A 185 22.91 7.93 4.49
CA LYS A 185 22.70 6.54 4.10
C LYS A 185 21.28 6.36 3.54
N CYS A 186 20.28 6.92 4.23
CA CYS A 186 18.90 6.90 3.77
C CYS A 186 18.73 7.62 2.42
N LEU A 187 19.30 8.81 2.27
CA LEU A 187 19.18 9.59 1.02
C LEU A 187 19.82 8.88 -0.18
N ARG A 188 21.01 8.26 0.00
CA ARG A 188 21.66 7.47 -1.06
C ARG A 188 20.80 6.27 -1.48
N SER A 189 20.28 5.52 -0.51
CA SER A 189 19.40 4.40 -0.80
C SER A 189 18.07 4.85 -1.43
N ILE A 190 17.56 6.04 -1.10
CA ILE A 190 16.41 6.61 -1.81
C ILE A 190 16.77 6.95 -3.25
N LYS A 191 17.91 7.60 -3.50
CA LYS A 191 18.37 7.95 -4.86
C LYS A 191 18.42 6.72 -5.77
N ASP A 192 19.01 5.63 -5.28
CA ASP A 192 19.25 4.42 -6.08
C ASP A 192 17.96 3.67 -6.41
N TYR A 193 16.93 3.76 -5.55
CA TYR A 193 15.73 2.93 -5.65
C TYR A 193 14.43 3.70 -5.89
N ALA A 194 14.44 5.04 -5.83
CA ALA A 194 13.25 5.90 -5.92
C ALA A 194 12.35 5.49 -7.08
N PHE A 195 12.93 5.26 -8.25
CA PHE A 195 12.18 4.99 -9.48
C PHE A 195 12.29 3.55 -9.99
N SER A 196 12.74 2.62 -9.13
CA SER A 196 12.94 1.21 -9.51
C SER A 196 11.65 0.45 -9.84
N ALA A 197 10.54 0.82 -9.21
CA ALA A 197 9.23 0.19 -9.42
C ALA A 197 8.22 1.09 -10.18
N SER A 198 8.50 2.39 -10.31
CA SER A 198 7.59 3.38 -10.88
C SER A 198 8.34 4.64 -11.28
N ALA A 199 7.96 5.27 -12.39
CA ALA A 199 8.51 6.54 -12.83
C ALA A 199 7.93 7.76 -12.09
N TYR A 200 6.82 7.58 -11.38
CA TYR A 200 6.10 8.67 -10.70
C TYR A 200 6.81 9.13 -9.42
N PRO A 201 6.52 10.35 -8.94
CA PRO A 201 7.29 10.99 -7.87
C PRO A 201 7.40 10.17 -6.58
N VAL A 202 8.48 10.44 -5.83
CA VAL A 202 8.65 9.99 -4.44
C VAL A 202 8.51 11.18 -3.51
N ILE A 203 7.58 11.13 -2.57
CA ILE A 203 7.38 12.14 -1.53
C ILE A 203 8.17 11.74 -0.28
N LEU A 204 9.08 12.60 0.16
CA LEU A 204 9.76 12.48 1.45
C LEU A 204 9.04 13.36 2.48
N THR A 205 8.30 12.72 3.37
CA THR A 205 7.74 13.35 4.57
C THR A 205 8.83 13.45 5.62
N LEU A 206 9.26 14.67 5.95
CA LEU A 206 10.28 14.89 6.97
C LEU A 206 9.61 15.35 8.27
N GLU A 207 9.77 14.57 9.34
CA GLU A 207 9.51 15.06 10.70
C GLU A 207 10.76 15.77 11.19
N ASP A 208 10.78 17.08 10.98
CA ASP A 208 11.95 17.93 11.16
C ASP A 208 12.08 18.46 12.60
N HIS A 209 13.11 17.98 13.32
CA HIS A 209 13.52 18.46 14.65
C HIS A 209 14.89 19.17 14.61
N LEU A 210 15.30 19.66 13.45
CA LEU A 210 16.61 20.26 13.20
C LEU A 210 16.66 21.75 13.58
N THR A 211 17.86 22.24 13.88
CA THR A 211 18.15 23.68 13.95
C THR A 211 18.22 24.28 12.55
N PRO A 212 18.10 25.61 12.38
CA PRO A 212 18.22 26.25 11.06
C PRO A 212 19.50 25.87 10.29
N ASP A 213 20.66 25.79 10.96
CA ASP A 213 21.91 25.39 10.33
C ASP A 213 21.90 23.93 9.85
N LEU A 214 21.26 23.04 10.62
CA LEU A 214 21.08 21.64 10.24
C LEU A 214 20.03 21.48 9.14
N GLN A 215 19.03 22.36 9.05
CA GLN A 215 18.09 22.42 7.92
C GLN A 215 18.80 22.81 6.64
N ALA A 216 19.67 23.83 6.69
CA ALA A 216 20.54 24.22 5.60
C ALA A 216 21.42 23.05 5.15
N LYS A 217 22.07 22.36 6.10
CA LYS A 217 22.86 21.14 5.82
C LYS A 217 22.03 20.02 5.20
N ALA A 218 20.80 19.79 5.68
CA ALA A 218 19.91 18.80 5.08
C ALA A 218 19.55 19.14 3.63
N ALA A 219 19.30 20.43 3.35
CA ALA A 219 19.04 20.92 2.00
C ALA A 219 20.23 20.70 1.08
N GLU A 220 21.44 21.03 1.53
CA GLU A 220 22.68 20.80 0.78
C GLU A 220 22.87 19.31 0.49
N MET A 221 22.74 18.44 1.49
CA MET A 221 22.84 16.99 1.32
C MET A 221 21.82 16.46 0.29
N MET A 222 20.56 16.91 0.37
CA MET A 222 19.52 16.51 -0.59
C MET A 222 19.83 17.03 -2.00
N LYS A 223 20.31 18.26 -2.15
CA LYS A 223 20.70 18.85 -3.43
C LYS A 223 21.86 18.09 -4.08
N GLU A 224 22.90 17.77 -3.30
CA GLU A 224 24.06 17.03 -3.80
C GLU A 224 23.72 15.59 -4.18
N ILE A 225 22.92 14.91 -3.34
CA ILE A 225 22.60 13.50 -3.56
C ILE A 225 21.58 13.34 -4.68
N PHE A 226 20.46 14.07 -4.62
CA PHE A 226 19.38 13.91 -5.60
C PHE A 226 19.63 14.70 -6.89
N MET A 227 20.47 15.74 -6.88
CA MET A 227 20.79 16.54 -8.06
C MET A 227 19.53 17.06 -8.76
N ASP A 228 19.31 16.70 -10.01
CA ASP A 228 18.13 17.06 -10.80
C ASP A 228 16.86 16.30 -10.36
N MET A 229 16.97 15.23 -9.57
CA MET A 229 15.82 14.49 -9.06
C MET A 229 15.07 15.29 -7.99
N VAL A 230 15.70 16.15 -7.19
CA VAL A 230 14.95 16.92 -6.18
C VAL A 230 14.15 18.04 -6.85
N TYR A 231 12.87 18.15 -6.48
CA TYR A 231 12.01 19.23 -6.97
C TYR A 231 12.29 20.53 -6.21
N PHE A 232 12.40 21.63 -6.97
CA PHE A 232 12.45 22.99 -6.43
C PHE A 232 11.23 23.77 -6.92
N SER A 233 10.54 24.43 -6.00
CA SER A 233 9.43 25.31 -6.35
C SER A 233 9.94 26.65 -6.88
N GLU A 234 9.63 26.96 -8.14
CA GLU A 234 10.03 28.22 -8.80
C GLU A 234 9.20 29.43 -8.33
N SER A 235 7.92 29.21 -8.01
CA SER A 235 6.97 30.22 -7.52
C SER A 235 6.25 29.70 -6.28
N GLY A 236 6.45 30.33 -5.13
CA GLY A 236 5.95 29.87 -3.82
C GLY A 236 4.42 29.88 -3.62
N ASP A 237 3.64 30.13 -4.67
CA ASP A 237 2.19 30.32 -4.66
C ASP A 237 1.51 29.42 -5.71
N LEU A 238 1.63 28.10 -5.51
CA LEU A 238 0.85 27.13 -6.28
C LEU A 238 -0.59 27.06 -5.74
N LYS A 239 -1.56 27.23 -6.65
CA LYS A 239 -3.00 27.08 -6.34
C LYS A 239 -3.41 25.62 -6.20
N ASP A 240 -2.80 24.76 -7.02
CA ASP A 240 -3.03 23.32 -7.09
C ASP A 240 -1.70 22.56 -7.07
N PHE A 241 -1.73 21.29 -6.67
CA PHE A 241 -0.54 20.46 -6.74
C PHE A 241 -0.20 20.15 -8.21
N PRO A 242 1.09 20.13 -8.60
CA PRO A 242 1.49 19.53 -9.87
C PRO A 242 1.00 18.08 -9.97
N SER A 243 0.86 17.56 -11.18
CA SER A 243 0.40 16.19 -11.38
C SER A 243 1.51 15.16 -11.14
N PRO A 244 1.18 13.87 -10.93
CA PRO A 244 2.17 12.80 -10.99
C PRO A 244 2.99 12.83 -12.28
N GLU A 245 2.37 13.17 -13.42
CA GLU A 245 3.03 13.27 -14.72
C GLU A 245 4.09 14.38 -14.75
N ASP A 246 3.75 15.58 -14.26
CA ASP A 246 4.66 16.74 -14.19
C ASP A 246 5.89 16.47 -13.30
N LEU A 247 5.72 15.58 -12.32
CA LEU A 247 6.70 15.26 -11.29
C LEU A 247 7.41 13.92 -11.54
N LYS A 248 7.32 13.35 -12.75
CA LYS A 248 8.05 12.12 -13.10
C LYS A 248 9.54 12.26 -12.80
N TYR A 249 10.09 11.21 -12.20
CA TYR A 249 11.49 11.14 -11.75
C TYR A 249 11.89 12.21 -10.74
N LYS A 250 10.93 12.84 -10.05
CA LYS A 250 11.19 13.81 -8.99
C LYS A 250 11.01 13.25 -7.58
N VAL A 251 11.88 13.69 -6.68
CA VAL A 251 11.78 13.55 -5.23
C VAL A 251 11.24 14.86 -4.68
N VAL A 252 10.12 14.77 -3.97
CA VAL A 252 9.33 15.90 -3.49
C VAL A 252 9.41 15.97 -1.98
N ILE A 253 9.73 17.15 -1.42
CA ILE A 253 9.83 17.34 0.03
C ILE A 253 8.51 17.81 0.63
N SER A 254 8.09 17.15 1.71
CA SER A 254 6.89 17.44 2.49
C SER A 254 7.25 17.65 3.96
N THR A 255 7.34 18.91 4.41
CA THR A 255 7.60 19.24 5.82
C THR A 255 7.03 20.61 6.22
N LYS A 256 7.26 21.04 7.46
CA LYS A 256 6.87 22.37 7.94
C LYS A 256 7.79 23.42 7.31
N LEU A 257 7.25 24.59 6.99
CA LEU A 257 8.09 25.71 6.54
C LEU A 257 9.00 26.19 7.69
N PRO A 258 10.26 26.57 7.42
CA PRO A 258 11.16 27.11 8.43
C PRO A 258 10.62 28.43 9.03
N LYS A 259 10.80 28.59 10.35
CA LYS A 259 10.49 29.85 11.07
C LYS A 259 11.31 30.99 10.45
N GLY A 260 10.67 32.11 10.10
CA GLY A 260 11.34 33.27 9.49
C GLY A 260 11.44 33.29 7.96
N SER A 261 10.90 32.28 7.27
CA SER A 261 10.65 32.37 5.81
C SER A 261 9.70 33.54 5.53
N LEU A 262 9.88 34.30 4.44
CA LEU A 262 9.17 35.55 4.08
C LEU A 262 7.64 35.45 3.85
N LYS A 263 6.93 34.49 4.48
CA LYS A 263 5.48 34.54 4.65
C LYS A 263 5.22 35.10 6.05
N LYS A 264 4.63 36.30 6.14
CA LYS A 264 4.20 36.93 7.41
C LYS A 264 3.25 35.99 8.16
N GLU A 265 3.77 35.12 9.02
CA GLU A 265 3.06 34.77 10.24
C GLU A 265 3.24 35.98 11.16
N LYS A 266 2.23 36.86 11.17
CA LYS A 266 2.04 37.71 12.34
C LYS A 266 1.57 36.77 13.43
N ASP A 267 2.45 36.39 14.34
CA ASP A 267 2.08 36.07 15.71
C ASP A 267 3.31 36.25 16.60
N SER A 268 3.11 37.08 17.62
CA SER A 268 4.05 37.42 18.68
C SER A 268 4.40 36.19 19.51
N GLU A 269 5.68 36.09 19.86
CA GLU A 269 6.24 35.09 20.75
C GLU A 269 5.62 35.13 22.16
N SER A 270 5.22 33.97 22.66
CA SER A 270 5.46 33.57 24.04
C SER A 270 5.61 32.05 24.11
N ASP A 271 6.87 31.60 24.15
CA ASP A 271 7.21 30.25 24.57
C ASP A 271 6.97 30.14 26.09
N VAL A 272 5.94 29.39 26.48
CA VAL A 272 5.90 28.77 27.81
C VAL A 272 5.60 27.30 27.63
N SER A 273 6.54 26.47 28.07
CA SER A 273 6.40 25.04 28.24
C SER A 273 5.23 24.72 29.18
N GLY A 274 4.06 24.45 28.60
CA GLY A 274 2.87 24.02 29.31
C GLY A 274 2.62 22.53 29.11
N LYS A 275 2.88 21.72 30.13
CA LYS A 275 2.24 20.41 30.31
C LYS A 275 0.73 20.62 30.21
N THR A 276 0.09 20.16 29.14
CA THR A 276 -1.37 19.97 29.13
C THR A 276 -1.67 18.53 29.53
N SER A 277 -1.97 18.34 30.82
CA SER A 277 -2.74 17.21 31.31
C SER A 277 -4.13 17.25 30.67
N SER A 278 -4.48 16.22 29.91
CA SER A 278 -5.87 15.97 29.55
C SER A 278 -6.61 15.47 30.78
N GLU A 279 -7.63 16.22 31.20
CA GLU A 279 -8.61 15.79 32.18
C GLU A 279 -9.33 14.53 31.67
N ASP A 280 -9.06 13.41 32.31
CA ASP A 280 -9.90 12.22 32.25
C ASP A 280 -11.06 12.40 33.24
N VAL A 281 -12.27 12.20 32.74
CA VAL A 281 -13.47 12.02 33.55
C VAL A 281 -13.46 10.60 34.11
N SER A 282 -13.25 10.46 35.42
CA SER A 282 -13.60 9.27 36.20
C SER A 282 -14.25 9.69 37.50
N ALA A 283 -15.45 9.14 37.73
CA ALA A 283 -16.23 9.22 38.96
C ALA A 283 -15.60 8.37 40.08
N ASP A 284 -15.79 8.85 41.32
CA ASP A 284 -15.63 8.23 42.66
C ASP A 284 -14.24 7.60 42.96
N ASP A 285 -13.54 7.82 44.08
CA ASP A 285 -13.95 8.07 45.45
C ASP A 285 -12.73 8.55 46.28
N GLU A 286 -13.03 9.13 47.46
CA GLU A 286 -12.21 9.37 48.66
C GLU A 286 -11.06 10.41 48.71
N LYS A 287 -11.28 11.37 49.61
CA LYS A 287 -10.38 12.39 50.18
C LYS A 287 -9.19 11.78 50.94
N VAL A 288 -8.02 12.43 50.88
CA VAL A 288 -7.29 12.91 52.07
C VAL A 288 -6.53 14.20 51.70
N GLU A 289 -6.68 15.21 52.54
CA GLU A 289 -6.01 16.52 52.50
C GLU A 289 -4.52 16.40 52.83
N GLU A 290 -3.66 17.24 52.25
CA GLU A 290 -2.64 17.90 53.05
C GLU A 290 -2.12 19.20 52.40
N THR A 291 -1.69 20.09 53.28
CA THR A 291 -1.68 21.55 53.24
C THR A 291 -0.48 22.18 52.54
N SER A 292 -0.76 23.32 51.89
CA SER A 292 0.01 24.57 51.76
C SER A 292 1.51 24.59 52.10
N GLU A 293 2.30 25.26 51.24
CA GLU A 293 2.84 26.59 51.57
C GLU A 293 3.51 27.24 50.36
N ALA A 294 3.15 28.49 50.12
CA ALA A 294 3.73 29.38 49.13
C ALA A 294 4.88 30.19 49.77
N LYS A 295 5.97 30.41 49.04
CA LYS A 295 6.87 31.54 49.29
C LYS A 295 7.27 32.18 47.96
N ASN A 296 6.99 33.48 47.92
CA ASN A 296 7.39 34.47 46.92
C ASN A 296 8.87 34.86 47.07
N GLU A 297 9.30 35.75 46.17
CA GLU A 297 10.53 36.57 46.12
C GLU A 297 11.54 36.07 45.07
N GLU A 298 12.12 36.86 44.16
CA GLU A 298 12.09 38.31 43.93
C GLU A 298 12.64 38.61 42.52
N GLU A 299 12.23 39.74 41.95
CA GLU A 299 12.72 40.30 40.68
C GLU A 299 14.15 40.84 40.82
N GLY A 300 14.99 40.57 39.81
CA GLY A 300 16.32 41.16 39.68
C GLY A 300 16.63 41.47 38.21
N THR A 301 16.57 42.75 37.86
CA THR A 301 16.86 43.33 36.55
C THR A 301 18.37 43.49 36.26
N SER A 302 18.68 43.62 34.95
CA SER A 302 19.94 44.07 34.31
C SER A 302 21.00 42.96 34.08
N GLU A 303 21.71 42.84 32.95
CA GLU A 303 22.17 43.82 31.95
C GLU A 303 22.27 43.19 30.54
N ALA A 304 22.00 44.02 29.53
CA ALA A 304 22.24 43.72 28.12
C ALA A 304 23.73 43.87 27.78
N LYS A 305 24.31 42.89 27.08
CA LYS A 305 25.58 43.05 26.35
C LYS A 305 25.33 42.87 24.86
N GLU A 306 25.51 43.98 24.14
CA GLU A 306 25.57 44.04 22.69
C GLU A 306 26.84 43.33 22.18
N GLU A 307 26.68 42.29 21.36
CA GLU A 307 27.76 41.76 20.54
C GLU A 307 27.67 42.32 19.12
N LYS A 308 28.70 43.07 18.73
CA LYS A 308 28.91 43.57 17.37
C LYS A 308 29.56 42.51 16.48
N ASP A 309 28.83 42.22 15.40
CA ASP A 309 29.29 42.19 14.00
C ASP A 309 30.39 41.18 13.57
N GLY A 310 29.93 40.09 12.95
CA GLY A 310 30.66 39.25 12.00
C GLY A 310 29.78 39.04 10.76
N GLY A 311 29.99 39.88 9.74
CA GLY A 311 29.06 40.11 8.63
C GLY A 311 29.11 39.16 7.42
N SER A 312 29.87 38.06 7.44
CA SER A 312 29.93 37.13 6.28
C SER A 312 29.02 35.91 6.39
N ASP A 313 28.81 35.37 7.60
CA ASP A 313 28.16 34.05 7.78
C ASP A 313 26.63 34.13 7.89
N LYS A 314 26.08 35.33 8.16
CA LYS A 314 24.63 35.56 8.25
C LYS A 314 23.93 35.62 6.89
N GLU A 315 24.64 35.93 5.81
CA GLU A 315 24.05 35.95 4.46
C GLU A 315 24.00 34.56 3.82
N SER A 316 25.05 33.73 4.01
CA SER A 316 25.07 32.33 3.52
C SER A 316 23.98 31.51 4.20
N SER A 317 23.91 31.53 5.54
CA SER A 317 22.88 30.81 6.31
C SER A 317 21.45 31.19 5.94
N LYS A 318 21.21 32.46 5.59
CA LYS A 318 19.90 32.94 5.12
C LYS A 318 19.56 32.44 3.71
N MET A 319 20.55 32.37 2.81
CA MET A 319 20.36 31.80 1.46
C MET A 319 20.12 30.28 1.51
N ASP A 320 20.75 29.59 2.44
CA ASP A 320 20.61 28.14 2.59
C ASP A 320 19.24 27.76 3.20
N LEU A 321 18.70 28.57 4.11
CA LEU A 321 17.33 28.44 4.60
C LEU A 321 16.28 28.73 3.52
N LEU A 322 16.54 29.69 2.64
CA LEU A 322 15.69 29.93 1.46
C LEU A 322 15.73 28.72 0.51
N THR A 323 16.89 28.06 0.37
CA THR A 323 17.03 26.84 -0.42
C THR A 323 16.20 25.71 0.15
N TYR A 324 16.26 25.47 1.47
CA TYR A 324 15.43 24.47 2.14
C TYR A 324 13.93 24.78 1.97
N SER A 325 13.54 26.04 2.16
CA SER A 325 12.15 26.49 1.96
C SER A 325 11.65 26.28 0.52
N ARG A 326 12.49 26.54 -0.49
CA ARG A 326 12.18 26.32 -1.91
C ARG A 326 12.06 24.85 -2.31
N MET A 327 12.69 23.92 -1.57
CA MET A 327 12.52 22.48 -1.80
C MET A 327 11.15 21.95 -1.33
N ILE A 328 10.47 22.68 -0.43
CA ILE A 328 9.21 22.23 0.16
C ILE A 328 8.06 22.53 -0.81
N LEU A 329 7.64 21.52 -1.56
CA LEU A 329 6.43 21.59 -2.40
C LEU A 329 5.15 21.36 -1.57
N ILE A 330 5.21 20.49 -0.57
CA ILE A 330 4.04 20.06 0.21
C ILE A 330 4.18 20.60 1.65
N PRO A 331 3.72 21.83 1.94
CA PRO A 331 3.83 22.39 3.27
C PRO A 331 2.91 21.65 4.24
N SER A 332 3.47 21.23 5.39
CA SER A 332 2.73 20.55 6.45
C SER A 332 2.05 21.58 7.35
N GLY A 333 0.70 21.60 7.31
CA GLY A 333 -0.13 22.34 8.26
C GLY A 333 -0.26 21.62 9.60
N ASN A 334 -0.74 22.35 10.61
CA ASN A 334 -1.12 21.82 11.91
C ASN A 334 -2.57 22.19 12.24
N ALA A 335 -3.15 21.54 13.24
CA ALA A 335 -4.50 21.82 13.72
C ALA A 335 -4.48 22.58 15.07
N ARG A 336 -3.53 23.50 15.26
CA ARG A 336 -3.36 24.25 16.53
C ARG A 336 -4.61 25.05 16.90
N ASN A 337 -5.25 25.67 15.92
CA ASN A 337 -6.47 26.46 16.12
C ASN A 337 -7.76 25.61 16.12
N GLY A 338 -7.61 24.29 16.25
CA GLY A 338 -8.71 23.35 16.25
C GLY A 338 -8.97 22.70 14.88
N LEU A 339 -9.70 21.59 14.94
CA LEU A 339 -9.88 20.68 13.80
C LEU A 339 -10.77 21.27 12.70
N LYS A 340 -11.80 22.02 13.07
CA LYS A 340 -12.71 22.67 12.11
C LYS A 340 -11.95 23.68 11.26
N GLU A 341 -11.20 24.59 11.90
CA GLU A 341 -10.41 25.60 11.20
C GLU A 341 -9.35 24.96 10.31
N ALA A 342 -8.65 23.92 10.79
CA ALA A 342 -7.67 23.19 9.98
C ALA A 342 -8.26 22.54 8.71
N LEU A 343 -9.56 22.22 8.70
CA LEU A 343 -10.27 21.65 7.54
C LEU A 343 -10.87 22.73 6.64
N THR A 344 -11.36 23.84 7.18
CA THR A 344 -12.12 24.85 6.43
C THR A 344 -11.30 26.08 6.02
N PHE A 345 -10.20 26.37 6.70
CA PHE A 345 -9.39 27.55 6.40
C PHE A 345 -8.73 27.40 5.02
N ASP A 346 -9.10 28.24 4.04
CA ASP A 346 -8.43 28.28 2.73
C ASP A 346 -7.67 29.61 2.62
N ASN A 347 -6.34 29.52 2.53
CA ASN A 347 -5.49 30.68 2.27
C ASN A 347 -5.19 30.87 0.77
N GLY A 348 -5.90 30.14 -0.10
CA GLY A 348 -5.68 30.14 -1.54
C GLY A 348 -4.54 29.23 -2.02
N GLY A 349 -3.80 28.58 -1.11
CA GLY A 349 -2.69 27.69 -1.44
C GLY A 349 -2.94 26.22 -1.11
N ILE A 350 -2.05 25.37 -1.60
CA ILE A 350 -2.00 23.94 -1.28
C ILE A 350 -1.37 23.67 0.09
N ARG A 351 -1.90 22.69 0.82
CA ARG A 351 -1.26 22.20 2.04
C ARG A 351 -1.52 20.71 2.29
N ARG A 352 -0.78 20.17 3.26
CA ARG A 352 -1.02 18.85 3.83
C ARG A 352 -1.43 18.94 5.30
N LEU A 353 -2.51 18.28 5.69
CA LEU A 353 -2.87 18.05 7.10
C LEU A 353 -2.49 16.62 7.50
N SER A 354 -1.92 16.43 8.70
CA SER A 354 -1.59 15.10 9.24
C SER A 354 -2.39 14.83 10.52
N LEU A 355 -3.17 13.75 10.55
CA LEU A 355 -3.99 13.36 11.69
C LEU A 355 -3.66 11.93 12.15
N ARG A 356 -3.52 11.75 13.46
CA ARG A 356 -3.50 10.40 14.08
C ARG A 356 -4.84 9.71 13.83
N GLU A 357 -4.85 8.39 13.73
CA GLU A 357 -6.09 7.61 13.45
C GLU A 357 -7.26 7.97 14.38
N GLN A 358 -6.99 8.27 15.66
CA GLN A 358 -8.03 8.63 16.65
C GLN A 358 -8.60 10.03 16.39
N ASN A 359 -7.74 10.99 16.04
CA ASN A 359 -8.16 12.35 15.73
C ASN A 359 -8.89 12.40 14.39
N PHE A 360 -8.44 11.61 13.41
CA PHE A 360 -9.13 11.45 12.15
C PHE A 360 -10.53 10.81 12.35
N LYS A 361 -10.65 9.79 13.20
CA LYS A 361 -11.96 9.22 13.54
C LYS A 361 -12.91 10.31 14.09
N LYS A 362 -12.46 11.10 15.07
CA LYS A 362 -13.20 12.26 15.59
C LYS A 362 -13.56 13.26 14.48
N ALA A 363 -12.63 13.55 13.55
CA ALA A 363 -12.87 14.42 12.41
C ALA A 363 -14.02 13.93 11.53
N THR A 364 -14.03 12.63 11.19
CA THR A 364 -15.07 12.04 10.33
C THR A 364 -16.44 11.90 11.01
N GLU A 365 -16.46 11.86 12.34
CA GLU A 365 -17.70 11.83 13.12
C GLU A 365 -18.35 13.22 13.20
N MET A 366 -17.54 14.27 13.37
CA MET A 366 -18.03 15.65 13.56
C MET A 366 -18.09 16.48 12.26
N TYR A 367 -17.18 16.26 11.33
CA TYR A 367 -16.90 17.14 10.18
C TYR A 367 -16.71 16.34 8.86
N GLY A 368 -17.46 15.26 8.67
CA GLY A 368 -17.27 14.33 7.53
C GLY A 368 -17.27 15.01 6.16
N THR A 369 -18.21 15.93 5.92
CA THR A 369 -18.30 16.72 4.68
C THR A 369 -17.06 17.59 4.47
N GLN A 370 -16.63 18.32 5.50
CA GLN A 370 -15.47 19.21 5.42
C GLN A 370 -14.17 18.43 5.22
N VAL A 371 -14.07 17.20 5.73
CA VAL A 371 -12.92 16.32 5.46
C VAL A 371 -12.85 16.01 3.96
N ILE A 372 -13.97 15.67 3.32
CA ILE A 372 -13.98 15.33 1.89
C ILE A 372 -13.67 16.55 1.05
N GLU A 373 -14.32 17.69 1.31
CA GLU A 373 -14.02 18.96 0.65
C GLU A 373 -12.55 19.34 0.78
N PHE A 374 -11.97 19.18 1.97
CA PHE A 374 -10.54 19.40 2.19
C PHE A 374 -9.69 18.52 1.26
N THR A 375 -10.02 17.24 1.12
CA THR A 375 -9.26 16.30 0.27
C THR A 375 -9.44 16.50 -1.24
N GLN A 376 -10.41 17.31 -1.69
CA GLN A 376 -10.55 17.64 -3.12
C GLN A 376 -9.34 18.47 -3.59
N LYS A 377 -8.93 19.46 -2.78
CA LYS A 377 -7.81 20.36 -3.09
C LYS A 377 -6.52 20.01 -2.36
N ASN A 378 -6.61 19.56 -1.11
CA ASN A 378 -5.46 19.38 -0.21
C ASN A 378 -5.10 17.90 0.00
N LEU A 379 -3.91 17.65 0.56
CA LEU A 379 -3.47 16.31 0.96
C LEU A 379 -3.81 16.04 2.44
N LEU A 380 -4.47 14.93 2.70
CA LEU A 380 -4.70 14.44 4.05
C LEU A 380 -3.88 13.18 4.32
N ARG A 381 -3.01 13.27 5.32
CA ARG A 381 -2.23 12.15 5.85
C ARG A 381 -2.86 11.62 7.13
N ILE A 382 -3.05 10.32 7.18
CA ILE A 382 -3.50 9.60 8.38
C ILE A 382 -2.38 8.67 8.79
N TYR A 383 -2.09 8.57 10.09
CA TYR A 383 -1.03 7.72 10.60
C TYR A 383 -1.41 6.98 11.90
N PRO A 384 -0.74 5.85 12.20
CA PRO A 384 -1.07 5.00 13.35
C PRO A 384 -0.93 5.72 14.70
N LYS A 385 -1.73 5.35 15.70
CA LYS A 385 -1.55 5.87 17.07
C LYS A 385 -0.30 5.29 17.74
N ALA A 386 0.29 6.05 18.66
CA ALA A 386 1.51 5.67 19.38
C ALA A 386 1.38 4.35 20.19
N THR A 387 0.19 3.99 20.67
CA THR A 387 -0.03 2.72 21.40
C THR A 387 0.13 1.47 20.53
N ARG A 388 0.30 1.62 19.21
CA ARG A 388 0.64 0.51 18.30
C ARG A 388 2.15 0.22 18.33
N VAL A 389 2.67 -0.05 19.52
CA VAL A 389 4.10 -0.26 19.76
C VAL A 389 4.67 -1.45 18.98
N THR A 390 3.84 -2.44 18.67
CA THR A 390 4.19 -3.61 17.84
C THR A 390 4.12 -3.34 16.33
N SER A 391 3.97 -2.08 15.91
CA SER A 391 3.85 -1.68 14.49
C SER A 391 2.64 -2.28 13.77
N SER A 392 1.56 -2.56 14.51
CA SER A 392 0.27 -2.96 13.91
C SER A 392 -0.35 -1.81 13.09
N ASN A 393 -1.26 -2.14 12.16
CA ASN A 393 -1.93 -1.16 11.31
C ASN A 393 -3.44 -1.05 11.58
N TYR A 394 -4.01 0.10 11.23
CA TYR A 394 -5.46 0.38 11.29
C TYR A 394 -6.16 -0.05 10.00
N LYS A 395 -7.49 0.04 9.93
CA LYS A 395 -8.22 -0.35 8.70
C LYS A 395 -8.08 0.78 7.67
N PRO A 396 -7.57 0.55 6.45
CA PRO A 396 -7.27 1.65 5.51
C PRO A 396 -8.53 2.36 4.99
N PHE A 397 -9.64 1.63 4.87
CA PHE A 397 -10.92 2.15 4.41
C PHE A 397 -11.49 3.27 5.27
N SER A 398 -11.09 3.40 6.54
CA SER A 398 -11.51 4.57 7.32
C SER A 398 -11.01 5.86 6.68
N GLY A 399 -9.81 5.85 6.08
CA GLY A 399 -9.24 7.00 5.39
C GLY A 399 -9.73 7.15 3.95
N TRP A 400 -9.60 6.11 3.13
CA TRP A 400 -9.91 6.19 1.69
C TRP A 400 -11.37 6.55 1.42
N MET A 401 -12.30 6.11 2.27
CA MET A 401 -13.72 6.49 2.14
C MET A 401 -13.97 7.99 2.25
N TYR A 402 -13.08 8.75 2.88
CA TYR A 402 -13.17 10.20 3.01
C TYR A 402 -12.14 10.92 2.13
N GLY A 403 -11.61 10.25 1.10
CA GLY A 403 -10.70 10.86 0.12
C GLY A 403 -9.26 11.05 0.60
N ALA A 404 -8.89 10.55 1.80
CA ALA A 404 -7.54 10.71 2.33
C ALA A 404 -6.50 10.00 1.44
N GLN A 405 -5.56 10.78 0.91
CA GLN A 405 -4.59 10.34 -0.07
C GLN A 405 -3.46 9.53 0.57
N MET A 406 -2.98 9.99 1.73
CA MET A 406 -1.80 9.45 2.40
C MET A 406 -2.19 8.62 3.62
N VAL A 407 -2.69 7.41 3.40
CA VAL A 407 -3.00 6.44 4.47
C VAL A 407 -1.70 5.71 4.85
N ALA A 408 -0.97 6.25 5.83
CA ALA A 408 0.39 5.83 6.16
C ALA A 408 0.43 4.59 7.06
N PHE A 409 1.12 3.54 6.61
CA PHE A 409 1.16 2.24 7.28
C PHE A 409 2.59 1.82 7.64
N ASN A 410 2.71 1.09 8.75
CA ASN A 410 3.94 0.39 9.13
C ASN A 410 4.17 -0.79 8.17
N MET A 411 5.09 -0.64 7.21
CA MET A 411 5.34 -1.62 6.13
C MET A 411 6.07 -2.87 6.61
N GLN A 412 6.77 -2.78 7.74
CA GLN A 412 7.49 -3.86 8.41
C GLN A 412 6.55 -4.80 9.19
N GLY A 413 5.29 -4.40 9.38
CA GLY A 413 4.26 -5.22 10.02
C GLY A 413 3.70 -6.31 9.10
N TYR A 414 2.58 -6.91 9.50
CA TYR A 414 1.85 -7.89 8.70
C TYR A 414 0.35 -7.90 9.03
N GLY A 415 -0.42 -8.67 8.25
CA GLY A 415 -1.83 -8.94 8.50
C GLY A 415 -2.81 -8.19 7.59
N ARG A 416 -4.10 -8.45 7.81
CA ARG A 416 -5.19 -8.08 6.88
C ARG A 416 -5.20 -6.63 6.42
N ALA A 417 -4.91 -5.69 7.32
CA ALA A 417 -4.87 -4.27 6.98
C ALA A 417 -3.77 -3.98 5.94
N LEU A 418 -2.57 -4.54 6.13
CA LEU A 418 -1.45 -4.41 5.22
C LEU A 418 -1.75 -5.11 3.88
N TRP A 419 -2.41 -6.28 3.92
CA TRP A 419 -2.85 -6.99 2.71
C TRP A 419 -3.81 -6.15 1.86
N MET A 420 -4.77 -5.45 2.49
CA MET A 420 -5.69 -4.53 1.79
C MET A 420 -4.93 -3.39 1.14
N MET A 421 -3.94 -2.84 1.83
CA MET A 421 -3.11 -1.77 1.28
C MET A 421 -2.26 -2.26 0.09
N HIS A 422 -1.62 -3.43 0.18
CA HIS A 422 -0.95 -4.02 -0.98
C HIS A 422 -1.91 -4.28 -2.13
N GLY A 423 -3.12 -4.75 -1.85
CA GLY A 423 -4.15 -4.98 -2.86
C GLY A 423 -4.57 -3.70 -3.59
N MET A 424 -4.89 -2.63 -2.85
CA MET A 424 -5.27 -1.33 -3.43
C MET A 424 -4.20 -0.79 -4.39
N PHE A 425 -2.92 -0.90 -4.01
CA PHE A 425 -1.83 -0.36 -4.83
C PHE A 425 -1.28 -1.33 -5.86
N ARG A 426 -1.96 -2.47 -6.11
CA ARG A 426 -1.80 -3.22 -7.37
C ARG A 426 -2.55 -2.58 -8.53
N SER A 427 -3.48 -1.67 -8.26
CA SER A 427 -4.17 -0.88 -9.27
C SER A 427 -3.21 -0.05 -10.12
N ASN A 428 -3.68 0.35 -11.29
CA ASN A 428 -2.97 1.27 -12.18
C ASN A 428 -1.52 0.83 -12.48
N GLY A 429 -1.33 -0.46 -12.79
CA GLY A 429 -0.01 -1.04 -13.07
C GLY A 429 0.95 -1.07 -11.89
N GLY A 430 0.46 -0.98 -10.65
CA GLY A 430 1.30 -1.05 -9.45
C GLY A 430 2.17 0.18 -9.22
N CYS A 431 1.86 1.30 -9.88
CA CYS A 431 2.75 2.45 -9.92
C CYS A 431 2.79 3.30 -8.62
N GLY A 432 1.92 2.97 -7.65
CA GLY A 432 1.83 3.60 -6.34
C GLY A 432 0.95 4.85 -6.26
N TYR A 433 0.33 5.23 -7.38
CA TYR A 433 -0.69 6.28 -7.48
C TYR A 433 -1.97 5.70 -8.10
N VAL A 434 -3.10 5.89 -7.40
CA VAL A 434 -4.42 5.42 -7.85
C VAL A 434 -5.37 6.60 -7.84
N LYS A 435 -5.89 6.98 -9.01
CA LYS A 435 -6.83 8.09 -9.15
C LYS A 435 -8.08 7.82 -8.30
N LYS A 436 -8.51 8.82 -7.54
CA LYS A 436 -9.74 8.74 -6.75
C LYS A 436 -10.94 8.65 -7.68
N PRO A 437 -12.06 8.07 -7.24
CA PRO A 437 -13.31 8.14 -7.99
C PRO A 437 -13.78 9.58 -8.18
N ASP A 438 -14.42 9.89 -9.31
CA ASP A 438 -14.85 11.25 -9.68
C ASP A 438 -15.73 11.91 -8.61
N PHE A 439 -16.63 11.13 -7.99
CA PHE A 439 -17.51 11.59 -6.92
C PHE A 439 -16.77 12.02 -5.63
N MET A 440 -15.47 11.69 -5.48
CA MET A 440 -14.62 12.14 -4.37
C MET A 440 -13.73 13.34 -4.72
N MET A 441 -13.63 13.69 -5.99
CA MET A 441 -12.73 14.75 -6.47
C MET A 441 -13.46 16.07 -6.69
N ASN A 442 -14.73 16.02 -7.11
CA ASN A 442 -15.52 17.20 -7.41
C ASN A 442 -16.82 17.21 -6.61
N LYS A 443 -17.38 18.40 -6.41
CA LYS A 443 -18.79 18.54 -6.01
C LYS A 443 -19.66 18.16 -7.20
N GLY A 444 -20.81 17.55 -6.91
CA GLY A 444 -21.78 17.27 -7.97
C GLY A 444 -22.49 18.54 -8.47
N PRO A 445 -23.37 18.39 -9.47
CA PRO A 445 -24.01 19.52 -10.15
C PRO A 445 -24.78 20.47 -9.24
N ASP A 446 -25.35 19.94 -8.15
CA ASP A 446 -26.13 20.69 -7.17
C ASP A 446 -25.29 21.08 -5.92
N GLY A 447 -23.97 20.95 -6.02
CA GLY A 447 -23.04 21.25 -4.93
C GLY A 447 -22.95 20.14 -3.87
N GLU A 448 -23.50 18.96 -4.16
CA GLU A 448 -23.48 17.82 -3.25
C GLU A 448 -22.06 17.26 -3.08
N VAL A 449 -21.75 16.88 -1.84
CA VAL A 449 -20.50 16.24 -1.46
C VAL A 449 -20.81 14.79 -1.12
N PHE A 450 -19.97 13.87 -1.59
CA PHE A 450 -20.09 12.45 -1.28
C PHE A 450 -20.23 12.21 0.23
N ASP A 451 -21.24 11.44 0.64
CA ASP A 451 -21.38 10.97 2.02
C ASP A 451 -21.05 9.48 2.09
N PRO A 452 -19.93 9.09 2.75
CA PRO A 452 -19.55 7.69 2.89
C PRO A 452 -20.49 6.85 3.75
N LYS A 453 -21.44 7.48 4.46
CA LYS A 453 -22.46 6.83 5.28
C LYS A 453 -23.80 6.68 4.55
N ALA A 454 -23.97 7.32 3.39
CA ALA A 454 -25.17 7.21 2.59
C ALA A 454 -25.35 5.78 2.06
N LYS A 455 -26.61 5.37 1.89
CA LYS A 455 -26.95 4.13 1.19
C LYS A 455 -26.95 4.43 -0.31
N LEU A 456 -26.07 3.78 -1.03
CA LEU A 456 -25.93 3.93 -2.48
C LEU A 456 -26.60 2.76 -3.19
N PRO A 457 -27.12 2.96 -4.41
CA PRO A 457 -27.65 1.87 -5.23
C PRO A 457 -26.53 0.92 -5.66
N ILE A 458 -26.91 -0.30 -6.03
CA ILE A 458 -25.98 -1.28 -6.60
C ILE A 458 -25.55 -0.77 -7.98
N LYS A 459 -24.22 -0.67 -8.19
CA LYS A 459 -23.62 -0.23 -9.46
C LYS A 459 -23.28 -1.41 -10.37
N THR A 460 -22.84 -2.53 -9.80
CA THR A 460 -22.50 -3.74 -10.56
C THR A 460 -22.56 -4.97 -9.66
N THR A 461 -22.62 -6.14 -10.29
CA THR A 461 -22.51 -7.43 -9.60
C THR A 461 -21.27 -8.18 -10.07
N LEU A 462 -20.38 -8.54 -9.15
CA LEU A 462 -19.22 -9.38 -9.42
C LEU A 462 -19.55 -10.85 -9.09
N ARG A 463 -19.42 -11.73 -10.08
CA ARG A 463 -19.40 -13.18 -9.88
C ARG A 463 -17.96 -13.69 -9.88
N VAL A 464 -17.63 -14.48 -8.87
CA VAL A 464 -16.31 -15.09 -8.68
C VAL A 464 -16.46 -16.59 -8.58
N LYS A 465 -15.92 -17.32 -9.56
CA LYS A 465 -15.83 -18.78 -9.50
C LYS A 465 -14.42 -19.19 -9.11
N VAL A 466 -14.29 -19.99 -8.05
CA VAL A 466 -13.03 -20.58 -7.60
C VAL A 466 -12.97 -22.01 -8.13
N TYR A 467 -12.14 -22.25 -9.14
CA TYR A 467 -12.03 -23.59 -9.72
C TYR A 467 -11.16 -24.48 -8.84
N MET A 468 -9.88 -24.16 -8.77
CA MET A 468 -8.87 -25.01 -8.14
C MET A 468 -7.62 -24.21 -7.76
N GLY A 469 -6.70 -24.84 -7.04
CA GLY A 469 -5.38 -24.28 -6.76
C GLY A 469 -4.27 -25.31 -6.92
N LYS A 470 -3.02 -24.84 -7.07
CA LYS A 470 -1.83 -25.70 -7.19
C LYS A 470 -0.59 -25.07 -6.54
N GLY A 471 0.44 -25.89 -6.33
CA GLY A 471 1.80 -25.45 -5.98
C GLY A 471 2.15 -25.43 -4.49
N TRP A 472 1.25 -25.89 -3.60
CA TRP A 472 1.57 -26.04 -2.17
C TRP A 472 2.60 -27.15 -1.90
N ASP A 473 2.67 -28.15 -2.78
CA ASP A 473 3.59 -29.29 -2.73
C ASP A 473 5.08 -28.90 -2.92
N SER A 474 5.33 -27.85 -3.70
CA SER A 474 6.67 -27.41 -4.11
C SER A 474 7.21 -26.24 -3.29
N GLY A 475 6.34 -25.47 -2.64
CA GLY A 475 6.69 -24.23 -1.94
C GLY A 475 6.71 -24.29 -0.41
N PHE A 476 6.09 -25.29 0.22
CA PHE A 476 5.99 -25.35 1.68
C PHE A 476 7.05 -26.28 2.27
N GLN A 477 7.86 -25.75 3.19
CA GLN A 477 8.65 -26.60 4.06
C GLN A 477 7.69 -27.51 4.83
N ARG A 478 7.95 -28.83 4.78
CA ARG A 478 7.19 -29.91 5.44
C ARG A 478 6.89 -29.71 6.95
N ALA A 479 7.42 -28.66 7.57
CA ALA A 479 7.20 -28.26 8.96
C ALA A 479 5.97 -27.35 9.17
N CYS A 480 5.30 -26.88 8.11
CA CYS A 480 4.13 -25.99 8.23
C CYS A 480 2.77 -26.72 8.26
N PHE A 481 2.77 -28.04 8.06
CA PHE A 481 1.58 -28.89 8.13
C PHE A 481 1.93 -30.11 8.98
N ASN A 482 0.94 -30.68 9.66
CA ASN A 482 1.13 -31.94 10.40
C ASN A 482 1.86 -32.94 9.49
N THR A 483 3.07 -33.33 9.90
CA THR A 483 4.11 -33.99 9.09
C THR A 483 3.72 -35.32 8.44
N TRP A 484 2.46 -35.75 8.62
CA TRP A 484 1.92 -37.05 8.23
C TRP A 484 0.58 -37.03 7.48
N SER A 485 -0.07 -35.88 7.24
CA SER A 485 -1.34 -35.83 6.49
C SER A 485 -1.31 -34.79 5.37
N SER A 486 -1.96 -35.11 4.24
CA SER A 486 -2.18 -34.12 3.18
C SER A 486 -3.16 -33.04 3.69
N PRO A 487 -3.02 -31.79 3.22
CA PRO A 487 -3.83 -30.69 3.72
C PRO A 487 -5.29 -30.80 3.29
N ASN A 488 -6.11 -30.07 4.03
CA ASN A 488 -7.55 -29.99 3.96
C ASN A 488 -7.98 -28.56 3.61
N PHE A 489 -7.87 -28.20 2.33
CA PHE A 489 -7.99 -26.81 1.94
C PHE A 489 -9.45 -26.33 1.80
N TYR A 490 -9.69 -25.11 2.28
CA TYR A 490 -10.87 -24.33 1.91
C TYR A 490 -10.47 -22.88 1.62
N THR A 491 -11.25 -22.23 0.77
CA THR A 491 -11.03 -20.84 0.36
C THR A 491 -12.12 -19.93 0.92
N ARG A 492 -11.71 -18.79 1.48
CA ARG A 492 -12.59 -17.69 1.87
C ARG A 492 -12.52 -16.61 0.80
N VAL A 493 -13.66 -16.26 0.22
CA VAL A 493 -13.76 -15.21 -0.81
C VAL A 493 -14.73 -14.15 -0.35
N GLY A 494 -14.32 -12.90 -0.39
CA GLY A 494 -15.17 -11.81 0.07
C GLY A 494 -14.73 -10.44 -0.37
N ILE A 495 -15.60 -9.47 -0.16
CA ILE A 495 -15.36 -8.07 -0.50
C ILE A 495 -15.02 -7.29 0.76
N THR A 496 -13.99 -6.45 0.65
CA THR A 496 -13.74 -5.36 1.60
C THR A 496 -13.85 -4.05 0.86
N GLY A 497 -14.43 -3.03 1.51
CA GLY A 497 -14.78 -1.79 0.85
C GLY A 497 -15.62 -0.92 1.77
N VAL A 498 -16.59 -0.22 1.16
CA VAL A 498 -17.68 0.45 1.87
C VAL A 498 -18.47 -0.54 2.72
N ARG A 499 -19.16 -0.05 3.76
CA ARG A 499 -19.81 -0.93 4.75
C ARG A 499 -20.88 -1.83 4.13
N GLY A 500 -21.64 -1.33 3.14
CA GLY A 500 -22.71 -2.08 2.47
C GLY A 500 -22.22 -3.30 1.68
N ASP A 501 -21.00 -3.22 1.12
CA ASP A 501 -20.49 -4.24 0.20
C ASP A 501 -19.74 -5.37 0.93
N ARG A 502 -19.52 -5.25 2.25
CA ARG A 502 -18.68 -6.18 3.01
C ARG A 502 -19.37 -7.51 3.27
N VAL A 503 -18.90 -8.55 2.59
CA VAL A 503 -19.36 -9.93 2.78
C VAL A 503 -18.18 -10.88 2.61
N MET A 504 -18.19 -12.00 3.33
CA MET A 504 -17.18 -13.06 3.23
C MET A 504 -17.87 -14.42 3.19
N LYS A 505 -17.63 -15.16 2.12
CA LYS A 505 -18.17 -16.50 1.87
C LYS A 505 -17.02 -17.51 1.94
N LYS A 506 -17.34 -18.80 2.06
CA LYS A 506 -16.36 -19.89 2.12
C LYS A 506 -16.77 -20.99 1.16
N THR A 507 -15.80 -21.62 0.51
CA THR A 507 -15.98 -22.89 -0.19
C THR A 507 -16.19 -24.02 0.83
N LYS A 508 -16.61 -25.17 0.32
CA LYS A 508 -16.41 -26.47 0.97
C LYS A 508 -14.92 -26.76 1.14
N LYS A 509 -14.66 -27.69 2.05
CA LYS A 509 -13.34 -28.25 2.32
C LYS A 509 -13.06 -29.34 1.29
N GLU A 510 -11.90 -29.27 0.64
CA GLU A 510 -11.33 -30.38 -0.11
C GLU A 510 -10.31 -31.10 0.76
N GLU A 511 -10.51 -32.40 0.95
CA GLU A 511 -9.77 -33.18 1.94
C GLU A 511 -8.57 -33.91 1.32
N ASN A 512 -7.46 -33.96 2.06
CA ASN A 512 -6.29 -34.77 1.72
C ASN A 512 -5.71 -34.54 0.32
N THR A 513 -5.62 -33.28 -0.13
CA THR A 513 -5.11 -32.93 -1.48
C THR A 513 -4.17 -31.72 -1.46
N TRP A 514 -3.13 -31.77 -2.29
CA TRP A 514 -2.22 -30.64 -2.54
C TRP A 514 -2.67 -29.75 -3.71
N GLU A 515 -3.67 -30.23 -4.48
CA GLU A 515 -4.27 -29.56 -5.62
C GLU A 515 -5.80 -29.53 -5.43
N PRO A 516 -6.32 -28.67 -4.54
CA PRO A 516 -7.75 -28.63 -4.24
C PRO A 516 -8.58 -28.15 -5.44
N PHE A 517 -9.72 -28.80 -5.68
CA PHE A 517 -10.70 -28.47 -6.72
C PHE A 517 -12.06 -28.19 -6.09
N TRP A 518 -12.44 -26.91 -5.99
CA TRP A 518 -13.68 -26.48 -5.34
C TRP A 518 -14.85 -26.33 -6.32
N ASP A 519 -14.60 -25.79 -7.51
CA ASP A 519 -15.61 -25.45 -8.55
C ASP A 519 -16.83 -24.66 -8.03
N GLU A 520 -16.63 -23.75 -7.07
CA GLU A 520 -17.71 -22.99 -6.43
C GLU A 520 -17.77 -21.53 -6.89
N GLU A 521 -18.99 -21.02 -7.09
CA GLU A 521 -19.25 -19.65 -7.55
C GLU A 521 -19.94 -18.79 -6.49
N PHE A 522 -19.52 -17.53 -6.39
CA PHE A 522 -20.01 -16.56 -5.43
C PHE A 522 -20.40 -15.25 -6.12
N GLU A 523 -21.58 -14.73 -5.78
CA GLU A 523 -22.05 -13.44 -6.27
C GLU A 523 -21.91 -12.33 -5.21
N PHE A 524 -21.47 -11.14 -5.64
CA PHE A 524 -21.26 -9.96 -4.81
C PHE A 524 -21.85 -8.71 -5.46
N GLN A 525 -22.85 -8.10 -4.82
CA GLN A 525 -23.44 -6.83 -5.26
C GLN A 525 -22.61 -5.67 -4.70
N LEU A 526 -22.22 -4.74 -5.57
CA LEU A 526 -21.28 -3.67 -5.23
C LEU A 526 -21.91 -2.31 -5.46
N THR A 527 -21.92 -1.49 -4.41
CA THR A 527 -22.39 -0.11 -4.46
C THR A 527 -21.27 0.86 -4.84
N VAL A 528 -20.01 0.55 -4.45
CA VAL A 528 -18.82 1.35 -4.78
C VAL A 528 -17.69 0.44 -5.26
N PRO A 529 -17.81 -0.17 -6.46
CA PRO A 529 -16.80 -1.09 -7.01
C PRO A 529 -15.41 -0.45 -7.16
N GLU A 530 -15.32 0.88 -7.31
CA GLU A 530 -14.07 1.64 -7.47
C GLU A 530 -13.17 1.57 -6.24
N LEU A 531 -13.74 1.33 -5.05
CA LEU A 531 -13.01 1.17 -3.79
C LEU A 531 -13.06 -0.26 -3.27
N ALA A 532 -13.79 -1.16 -3.91
CA ALA A 532 -13.91 -2.54 -3.45
C ALA A 532 -12.62 -3.32 -3.73
N LEU A 533 -12.18 -4.13 -2.76
CA LEU A 533 -11.13 -5.12 -2.95
C LEU A 533 -11.73 -6.52 -2.75
N LEU A 534 -11.48 -7.39 -3.71
CA LEU A 534 -11.69 -8.82 -3.57
C LEU A 534 -10.58 -9.40 -2.70
N ARG A 535 -10.97 -10.01 -1.58
CA ARG A 535 -10.07 -10.68 -0.64
C ARG A 535 -10.27 -12.18 -0.72
N VAL A 536 -9.18 -12.89 -0.98
CA VAL A 536 -9.12 -14.35 -1.04
C VAL A 536 -8.15 -14.83 0.03
N GLU A 537 -8.57 -15.78 0.85
CA GLU A 537 -7.72 -16.42 1.85
C GLU A 537 -7.88 -17.94 1.75
N VAL A 538 -6.78 -18.68 1.61
CA VAL A 538 -6.79 -20.15 1.65
C VAL A 538 -6.29 -20.60 3.02
N HIS A 539 -7.01 -21.56 3.60
CA HIS A 539 -6.69 -22.14 4.89
C HIS A 539 -6.68 -23.66 4.79
N ASP A 540 -5.79 -24.28 5.56
CA ASP A 540 -5.78 -25.71 5.82
C ASP A 540 -6.55 -25.97 7.11
N TYR A 541 -7.59 -26.77 7.02
CA TYR A 541 -8.43 -27.13 8.14
C TYR A 541 -7.75 -28.19 9.01
N ASN A 542 -7.39 -27.80 10.23
CA ASN A 542 -6.77 -28.67 11.22
C ASN A 542 -7.65 -28.76 12.46
N MET A 543 -8.14 -29.96 12.79
CA MET A 543 -8.83 -30.26 14.05
C MET A 543 -7.91 -31.12 14.93
N PRO A 544 -7.79 -30.83 16.24
CA PRO A 544 -8.54 -29.85 17.05
C PRO A 544 -7.93 -28.44 17.08
N GLU A 545 -6.91 -28.17 16.26
CA GLU A 545 -6.15 -26.92 16.30
C GLU A 545 -6.85 -25.78 15.55
N LYS A 546 -6.17 -24.64 15.43
CA LYS A 546 -6.66 -23.53 14.61
C LYS A 546 -6.22 -23.75 13.18
N ASP A 547 -7.14 -23.54 12.22
CA ASP A 547 -6.83 -23.60 10.80
C ASP A 547 -5.54 -22.86 10.43
N ASP A 548 -4.70 -23.53 9.64
CA ASP A 548 -3.41 -23.03 9.21
C ASP A 548 -3.55 -22.15 7.97
N PHE A 549 -2.97 -20.97 8.05
CA PHE A 549 -2.98 -20.03 6.94
C PHE A 549 -2.10 -20.54 5.80
N SER A 550 -2.71 -20.70 4.62
CA SER A 550 -2.07 -21.30 3.45
C SER A 550 -1.83 -20.32 2.30
N GLY A 551 -2.32 -19.08 2.42
CA GLY A 551 -2.07 -18.01 1.46
C GLY A 551 -3.19 -16.98 1.41
N GLN A 552 -2.90 -15.79 0.91
CA GLN A 552 -3.90 -14.76 0.67
C GLN A 552 -3.60 -13.93 -0.58
N THR A 553 -4.63 -13.30 -1.12
CA THR A 553 -4.47 -12.19 -2.06
C THR A 553 -5.57 -11.16 -1.87
N CYS A 554 -5.26 -9.90 -2.15
CA CYS A 554 -6.21 -8.81 -2.25
C CYS A 554 -6.09 -8.22 -3.66
N LEU A 555 -7.21 -8.11 -4.38
CA LEU A 555 -7.25 -7.60 -5.75
C LEU A 555 -8.25 -6.44 -5.83
N PRO A 556 -7.89 -5.31 -6.44
CA PRO A 556 -8.82 -4.21 -6.66
C PRO A 556 -9.90 -4.63 -7.66
N VAL A 557 -11.17 -4.53 -7.26
CA VAL A 557 -12.28 -5.02 -8.09
C VAL A 557 -12.36 -4.26 -9.41
N ALA A 558 -12.16 -2.94 -9.39
CA ALA A 558 -12.15 -2.11 -10.58
C ALA A 558 -11.05 -2.44 -11.60
N GLU A 559 -10.05 -3.24 -11.21
CA GLU A 559 -8.91 -3.62 -12.04
C GLU A 559 -8.94 -5.11 -12.43
N LEU A 560 -9.93 -5.87 -11.94
CA LEU A 560 -10.06 -7.29 -12.26
C LEU A 560 -10.38 -7.45 -13.74
N ARG A 561 -9.60 -8.30 -14.41
CA ARG A 561 -9.84 -8.68 -15.80
C ARG A 561 -10.87 -9.81 -15.85
N GLN A 562 -11.83 -9.70 -16.77
CA GLN A 562 -12.91 -10.69 -16.97
C GLN A 562 -12.36 -12.07 -17.39
N GLY A 563 -13.13 -13.13 -17.19
CA GLY A 563 -12.79 -14.49 -17.63
C GLY A 563 -11.95 -15.26 -16.63
N THR A 564 -11.37 -16.37 -17.07
CA THR A 564 -10.59 -17.30 -16.23
C THR A 564 -9.14 -16.85 -16.12
N ARG A 565 -8.70 -16.49 -14.91
CA ARG A 565 -7.41 -15.85 -14.60
C ARG A 565 -6.56 -16.67 -13.63
N SER A 566 -5.25 -16.48 -13.77
CA SER A 566 -4.25 -16.96 -12.82
C SER A 566 -4.18 -16.01 -11.62
N VAL A 567 -4.35 -16.51 -10.39
CA VAL A 567 -4.39 -15.68 -9.19
C VAL A 567 -3.29 -16.12 -8.21
N PRO A 568 -2.13 -15.43 -8.19
CA PRO A 568 -1.04 -15.78 -7.28
C PRO A 568 -1.37 -15.46 -5.82
N LEU A 569 -0.88 -16.30 -4.91
CA LEU A 569 -1.04 -16.13 -3.47
C LEU A 569 0.22 -15.60 -2.78
N TYR A 570 0.00 -15.04 -1.60
CA TYR A 570 1.00 -14.37 -0.79
C TYR A 570 0.94 -14.88 0.64
N ASP A 571 2.07 -14.84 1.33
CA ASP A 571 2.19 -15.26 2.72
C ASP A 571 1.58 -14.21 3.70
N ARG A 572 1.73 -14.45 5.00
CA ARG A 572 1.24 -13.55 6.04
C ARG A 572 1.89 -12.16 5.99
N LYS A 573 3.16 -12.07 5.57
CA LYS A 573 3.95 -10.84 5.42
C LYS A 573 3.70 -10.13 4.09
N GLY A 574 2.89 -10.73 3.21
CA GLY A 574 2.61 -10.21 1.87
C GLY A 574 3.75 -10.46 0.88
N GLU A 575 4.62 -11.44 1.14
CA GLU A 575 5.61 -11.93 0.16
C GLU A 575 4.96 -12.97 -0.76
N ARG A 576 5.35 -12.99 -2.04
CA ARG A 576 4.75 -13.89 -3.04
C ARG A 576 5.13 -15.36 -2.75
N LEU A 577 4.14 -16.23 -2.75
CA LEU A 577 4.34 -17.68 -2.75
C LEU A 577 4.57 -18.14 -4.19
N VAL A 578 5.84 -18.25 -4.60
CA VAL A 578 6.24 -18.36 -6.03
C VAL A 578 5.52 -19.48 -6.80
N ALA A 579 5.24 -20.62 -6.17
CA ALA A 579 4.58 -21.74 -6.82
C ALA A 579 3.04 -21.72 -6.70
N VAL A 580 2.49 -20.95 -5.75
CA VAL A 580 1.11 -21.13 -5.28
C VAL A 580 0.15 -20.21 -6.00
N THR A 581 -0.79 -20.82 -6.73
CA THR A 581 -1.69 -20.10 -7.63
C THR A 581 -3.08 -20.71 -7.62
N LEU A 582 -4.10 -19.87 -7.67
CA LEU A 582 -5.50 -20.24 -7.88
C LEU A 582 -5.92 -20.00 -9.32
N LEU A 583 -6.77 -20.87 -9.86
CA LEU A 583 -7.50 -20.62 -11.09
C LEU A 583 -8.90 -20.13 -10.74
N MET A 584 -9.22 -18.89 -11.13
CA MET A 584 -10.49 -18.25 -10.78
C MET A 584 -11.12 -17.60 -12.00
N ARG A 585 -12.45 -17.53 -12.08
CA ARG A 585 -13.16 -16.77 -13.11
C ARG A 585 -13.85 -15.55 -12.51
N PHE A 586 -13.71 -14.42 -13.17
CA PHE A 586 -14.38 -13.16 -12.82
C PHE A 586 -15.37 -12.78 -13.92
N GLN A 587 -16.60 -12.44 -13.55
CA GLN A 587 -17.61 -11.95 -14.46
C GLN A 587 -18.35 -10.77 -13.82
N PHE A 588 -18.46 -9.68 -14.56
CA PHE A 588 -19.24 -8.51 -14.18
C PHE A 588 -20.61 -8.57 -14.86
N ALA A 589 -21.65 -8.21 -14.12
CA ALA A 589 -23.03 -8.11 -14.57
C ALA A 589 -23.65 -6.77 -14.20
#